data_AF-A0A7W7N130-F1
#
_entry.id   AF-A0A7W7N130-F1
#
_cell.length_a   1.000
_cell.length_b   1.000
_cell.length_c   1.000
_cell.angle_alpha   90.00
_cell.angle_beta   90.00
_cell.angle_gamma   90.00
#
_symmetry.space_group_name_H-M   'P 1'
#
loop_
_entity.id
_entity.type
_entity.pdbx_description
1 polymer ?
#
loop_
_entity_poly.entity_id
_entity_poly.type
_entity_poly.pdbx_seq_one_letter_code
_entity_poly.pdbx_strand_id
1 'polypeptide(L)' 'MVVLARDSKDPDGPVLGFGADAWGAFLDTVKSGRLDLS' A
#
# COMPACT_ATOMS: atom_id res chain seq x y z
N MET A 1 -13.54 -5.64 -1.21
CA MET A 1 -12.40 -6.30 -0.52
C MET A 1 -11.44 -5.21 -0.03
N VAL A 2 -10.84 -5.37 1.15
CA VAL A 2 -9.87 -4.42 1.71
C VAL A 2 -8.48 -5.06 1.72
N VAL A 3 -7.44 -4.26 1.47
CA VAL A 3 -6.04 -4.63 1.66
C VAL A 3 -5.50 -3.86 2.87
N LEU A 4 -4.84 -4.56 3.78
CA LEU A 4 -4.33 -4.00 5.01
C LEU A 4 -2.80 -3.88 4.93
N ALA A 5 -2.28 -2.69 5.22
CA ALA A 5 -0.85 -2.45 5.37
C ALA A 5 -0.56 -2.05 6.82
N ARG A 6 0.42 -2.70 7.44
CA ARG A 6 0.90 -2.37 8.79
C ARG A 6 2.41 -2.20 8.76
N ASP A 7 2.93 -1.55 9.79
CA ASP A 7 4.36 -1.59 10.03
C ASP A 7 4.78 -3.01 10.44
N SER A 8 5.77 -3.55 9.75
CA SER A 8 6.35 -4.85 10.11
C SER A 8 7.17 -4.81 11.39
N LYS A 9 7.64 -3.62 11.79
CA LYS A 9 8.47 -3.39 12.98
C LYS A 9 7.65 -3.09 14.24
N ASP A 10 6.40 -2.70 14.07
CA ASP A 10 5.42 -2.54 15.14
C ASP A 10 4.15 -3.35 14.81
N PRO A 11 4.16 -4.68 15.06
CA PRO A 11 3.07 -5.56 14.64
C PRO A 11 1.75 -5.30 15.37
N ASP A 12 1.81 -4.65 16.54
CA ASP A 12 0.66 -4.30 17.38
C ASP A 12 0.19 -2.85 17.17
N GLY A 13 0.90 -2.10 16.32
CA GLY A 13 0.57 -0.73 15.96
C GLY A 13 -0.62 -0.58 15.00
N PRO A 14 -0.96 0.66 14.62
CA PRO A 14 -2.08 0.95 13.74
C PRO A 14 -1.94 0.33 12.33
N VAL A 15 -3.07 -0.01 11.73
CA VAL A 15 -3.15 -0.59 10.38
C VAL A 15 -3.86 0.37 9.42
N LEU A 16 -3.31 0.54 8.21
CA LEU A 16 -3.92 1.30 7.13
C LEU A 16 -4.76 0.37 6.24
N GLY A 17 -6.02 0.74 5.99
CA GLY A 17 -6.92 0.00 5.11
C GLY A 17 -7.08 0.69 3.76
N PHE A 18 -6.88 -0.07 2.68
CA PHE A 18 -7.07 0.38 1.30
C PHE A 18 -8.18 -0.42 0.63
N GLY A 19 -9.05 0.25 -0.13
CA GLY A 19 -9.94 -0.44 -1.06
C GLY A 19 -9.12 -1.21 -2.10
N ALA A 20 -9.62 -2.37 -2.55
CA ALA A 20 -8.91 -3.21 -3.53
C ALA A 20 -8.52 -2.43 -4.81
N ASP A 21 -9.43 -1.61 -5.34
CA ASP A 21 -9.17 -0.83 -6.55
C ASP A 21 -8.10 0.25 -6.32
N ALA A 22 -8.14 0.90 -5.16
CA ALA A 22 -7.13 1.88 -4.77
C ALA A 22 -5.74 1.23 -4.60
N TRP A 23 -5.69 0.05 -4.00
CA TRP A 23 -4.44 -0.73 -3.88
C TRP A 23 -3.90 -1.15 -5.24
N GLY A 24 -4.77 -1.60 -6.15
CA GLY A 24 -4.40 -1.93 -7.53
C GLY A 24 -3.79 -0.72 -8.27
N ALA A 25 -4.48 0.41 -8.25
CA ALA A 25 -4.00 1.65 -8.88
C ALA A 25 -2.67 2.13 -8.30
N PHE A 26 -2.48 1.99 -6.99
CA PHE A 26 -1.21 2.29 -6.32
C PHE A 26 -0.08 1.39 -6.85
N LEU A 27 -0.29 0.06 -6.87
CA LEU A 27 0.71 -0.89 -7.37
C LEU A 27 1.06 -0.64 -8.85
N ASP A 28 0.08 -0.35 -9.68
CA ASP A 28 0.31 -0.05 -11.09
C ASP A 28 1.16 1.22 -11.25
N THR A 29 0.90 2.24 -10.43
CA THR A 29 1.69 3.48 -10.40
C THR A 29 3.14 3.21 -10.00
N VAL A 30 3.37 2.45 -8.93
CA VAL A 30 4.71 2.03 -8.49
C VAL A 30 5.42 1.24 -9.60
N LYS A 31 4.78 0.20 -10.13
CA LYS A 31 5.38 -0.69 -11.14
C LYS A 31 5.66 0.01 -12.47
N SER A 32 4.89 1.04 -12.81
CA SER A 32 5.12 1.86 -14.00
C SER A 32 6.31 2.83 -13.87
N GLY A 33 6.96 2.92 -12.70
CA GLY A 33 8.08 3.83 -12.47
C GLY A 33 7.67 5.31 -12.43
N ARG A 34 6.40 5.61 -12.15
CA ARG A 34 5.86 6.99 -12.13
C ARG A 34 6.13 7.75 -10.84
N LEU A 35 6.73 7.11 -9.84
CA LEU A 35 7.08 7.72 -8.56
C LEU A 35 8.60 7.79 -8.47
N ASP A 36 9.12 8.92 -7.98
CA ASP A 36 10.51 9.02 -7.57
C ASP A 36 10.66 8.33 -6.21
N LEU A 37 11.21 7.11 -6.24
CA LEU A 37 11.38 6.23 -5.07
C LEU A 37 12.87 6.02 -4.75
N SER A 38 13.72 6.93 -5.22
CA SER A 38 15.18 6.86 -5.09
C SER A 38 15.68 7.19 -3.68
#